data_AF-A0A961L8E7-F1
#
_entry.id   AF-A0A961L8E7-F1
#
_cell.length_a   1.000
_cell.length_b   1.000
_cell.length_c   1.000
_cell.angle_alpha   90.00
_cell.angle_beta   90.00
_cell.angle_gamma   90.00
#
_symmetry.space_group_name_H-M   'P 1'
#
loop_
_entity.id
_entity.type
_entity.pdbx_description
1 polymer ?
#
loop_
_entity_poly.entity_id
_entity_poly.type
_entity_poly.pdbx_seq_one_letter_code
_entity_poly.pdbx_strand_id
1 'polypeptide(L)'
;MKLTKVLLAATPLIALAALPALGQDPAPVEVPEAVQEVVAAIPNPGNTTWMMVSSILVLFMTIPGLALFYGGLVRSKNMLSVLMQVMMIAVVVCIIWAVYGYSFAFGGSESPYWGGTAKLFLAGVNADSISATFSDEVIPEFVFICFQMTFAMITPALIVGAFAERMKFGAVMLFSILWVTFVYFPIAHMVWDANGLLFQWGALDFAG
;
A
#
# COMPACT_ATOMS: atom_id res chain seq x y z
N MET A 1 88.47 39.74 38.71
CA MET A 1 88.19 38.97 39.95
C MET A 1 86.86 39.50 40.48
N LYS A 2 85.72 38.82 40.61
CA LYS A 2 85.22 37.46 40.36
C LYS A 2 83.68 37.61 40.40
N LEU A 3 82.99 36.91 39.49
CA LEU A 3 81.54 36.65 39.39
C LEU A 3 80.57 37.32 40.39
N THR A 4 79.72 38.23 39.90
CA THR A 4 78.48 38.67 40.58
C THR A 4 77.31 38.78 39.58
N LYS A 5 77.16 37.80 38.67
CA LYS A 5 76.06 37.74 37.69
C LYS A 5 75.76 36.32 37.21
N VAL A 6 75.26 35.43 38.07
CA VAL A 6 74.51 34.22 37.65
C VAL A 6 73.65 33.80 38.84
N LEU A 7 72.34 34.12 38.86
CA LEU A 7 71.27 33.28 39.46
C LEU A 7 69.85 33.91 39.40
N LEU A 8 69.56 34.80 38.45
CA LEU A 8 68.23 35.40 38.30
C LEU A 8 67.73 35.31 36.85
N ALA A 9 67.43 34.09 36.36
CA ALA A 9 66.84 33.91 35.01
C ALA A 9 66.22 32.53 34.75
N ALA A 10 65.72 31.80 35.75
CA ALA A 10 65.11 30.47 35.55
C ALA A 10 63.61 30.49 35.88
N THR A 11 62.84 31.33 35.18
CA THR A 11 61.35 31.36 35.16
C THR A 11 60.94 32.52 34.24
N PRO A 12 60.96 32.34 32.90
CA PRO A 12 59.69 32.14 32.19
C PRO A 12 59.85 31.43 30.81
N LEU A 13 60.47 30.26 30.74
CA LEU A 13 60.62 29.54 29.45
C LEU A 13 59.68 28.33 29.27
N ILE A 14 58.91 27.97 30.30
CA ILE A 14 57.94 26.86 30.22
C ILE A 14 56.55 27.33 29.73
N ALA A 15 56.31 28.64 29.62
CA ALA A 15 55.00 29.17 29.21
C ALA A 15 54.81 29.29 27.67
N LEU A 16 55.84 29.07 26.85
CA LEU A 16 55.73 29.23 25.38
C LEU A 16 55.56 27.90 24.62
N ALA A 17 55.64 26.75 25.29
CA ALA A 17 55.45 25.43 24.65
C ALA A 17 53.99 24.93 24.67
N ALA A 18 53.06 25.68 25.29
CA ALA A 18 51.65 25.29 25.41
C ALA A 18 50.73 25.85 24.29
N LEU A 19 51.30 26.48 23.26
CA LEU A 19 50.54 27.19 22.21
C LEU A 19 50.13 26.41 20.94
N PRO A 20 50.46 25.13 20.69
CA PRO A 20 49.80 24.39 19.60
C PRO A 20 48.48 23.72 20.03
N ALA A 21 48.11 23.70 21.32
CA ALA A 21 47.04 22.84 21.84
C ALA A 21 45.62 23.44 21.81
N LEU A 22 45.38 24.55 21.10
CA LEU A 22 44.09 25.26 21.14
C LEU A 22 43.49 25.57 19.75
N GLY A 23 43.80 24.76 18.73
CA GLY A 23 43.31 25.00 17.36
C GLY A 23 43.18 23.78 16.46
N GLN A 24 43.09 22.56 17.01
CA GLN A 24 42.61 21.41 16.23
C GLN A 24 41.20 21.09 16.70
N ASP A 25 40.20 21.60 15.97
CA ASP A 25 38.89 20.96 15.98
C ASP A 25 39.12 19.48 15.66
N PRO A 26 38.60 18.54 16.48
CA PRO A 26 38.64 17.14 16.10
C PRO A 26 37.93 17.03 14.75
N ALA A 27 38.65 16.54 13.74
CA ALA A 27 38.05 16.15 12.47
C ALA A 27 36.80 15.32 12.79
N PRO A 28 35.66 15.54 12.10
CA PRO A 28 34.46 14.75 12.35
C PRO A 28 34.87 13.28 12.30
N VAL A 29 34.72 12.59 13.42
CA VAL A 29 34.77 11.14 13.42
C VAL A 29 33.56 10.75 12.59
N GLU A 30 33.80 10.39 11.34
CA GLU A 30 32.84 9.64 10.54
C GLU A 30 32.58 8.36 11.32
N VAL A 31 31.56 8.41 12.17
CA VAL A 31 30.90 7.21 12.68
C VAL A 31 30.53 6.47 11.41
N PRO A 32 31.04 5.25 11.17
CA PRO A 32 30.54 4.47 10.06
C PRO A 32 29.04 4.42 10.28
N GLU A 33 28.27 5.00 9.36
CA GLU A 33 26.83 4.75 9.29
C GLU A 33 26.73 3.24 9.41
N ALA A 34 26.14 2.78 10.52
CA ALA A 34 25.83 1.38 10.65
C ALA A 34 24.95 1.11 9.44
N VAL A 35 25.50 0.41 8.46
CA VAL A 35 24.74 -0.14 7.35
C VAL A 35 23.75 -1.02 8.07
N GLN A 36 22.54 -0.49 8.30
CA GLN A 36 21.41 -1.29 8.69
C GLN A 36 21.32 -2.29 7.56
N GLU A 37 21.73 -3.52 7.86
CA GLU A 37 21.41 -4.66 7.05
C GLU A 37 19.90 -4.55 6.85
N VAL A 38 19.47 -4.24 5.63
CA VAL A 38 18.05 -4.27 5.29
C VAL A 38 17.70 -5.74 5.40
N VAL A 39 17.30 -6.15 6.60
CA VAL A 39 16.76 -7.48 6.85
C VAL A 39 15.58 -7.55 5.89
N ALA A 40 15.74 -8.37 4.84
CA ALA A 40 14.72 -8.53 3.82
C ALA A 40 13.41 -8.81 4.56
N ALA A 41 12.40 -7.95 4.39
CA ALA A 41 11.17 -8.07 5.13
C ALA A 41 10.54 -9.43 4.82
N ILE A 42 10.53 -10.33 5.82
CA ILE A 42 10.05 -11.70 5.65
C ILE A 42 8.56 -11.73 5.98
N PRO A 43 7.68 -12.18 5.07
CA PRO A 43 6.27 -12.33 5.37
C PRO A 43 6.03 -13.31 6.53
N ASN A 44 5.29 -12.87 7.53
CA ASN A 44 4.91 -13.73 8.65
C ASN A 44 3.83 -14.75 8.19
N PRO A 45 4.01 -16.06 8.41
CA PRO A 45 3.01 -17.06 8.03
C PRO A 45 1.63 -16.85 8.69
N GLY A 46 1.60 -16.35 9.92
CA GLY A 46 0.37 -16.00 10.65
C GLY A 46 -0.40 -14.86 9.97
N ASN A 47 0.31 -13.78 9.60
CA ASN A 47 -0.30 -12.66 8.87
C ASN A 47 -0.80 -13.10 7.50
N THR A 48 0.00 -13.90 6.79
CA THR A 48 -0.38 -14.48 5.49
C THR A 48 -1.65 -15.31 5.62
N THR A 49 -1.73 -16.18 6.63
CA THR A 49 -2.91 -17.01 6.90
C THR A 49 -4.12 -16.15 7.22
N TRP A 50 -3.96 -15.16 8.09
CA TRP A 50 -5.04 -14.24 8.45
C TRP A 50 -5.58 -13.50 7.23
N MET A 51 -4.70 -12.94 6.40
CA MET A 51 -5.11 -12.21 5.19
C MET A 51 -5.82 -13.10 4.16
N MET A 52 -5.41 -14.37 4.02
CA MET A 52 -6.12 -15.33 3.18
C MET A 52 -7.53 -15.62 3.73
N VAL A 53 -7.65 -15.84 5.05
CA VAL A 53 -8.96 -16.04 5.70
C VAL A 53 -9.82 -14.79 5.55
N SER A 54 -9.27 -13.60 5.78
CA SER A 54 -9.97 -12.32 5.59
C SER A 54 -10.44 -12.16 4.14
N SER A 55 -9.64 -12.54 3.15
CA SER A 55 -10.05 -12.51 1.73
C SER A 55 -11.28 -13.40 1.49
N ILE A 56 -11.32 -14.60 2.08
CA ILE A 56 -12.49 -15.49 1.99
C ILE A 56 -13.71 -14.85 2.65
N LEU A 57 -13.54 -14.22 3.82
CA LEU A 57 -14.62 -13.55 4.53
C LEU A 57 -15.20 -12.36 3.75
N VAL A 58 -14.35 -11.54 3.13
CA VAL A 58 -14.81 -10.41 2.30
C VAL A 58 -15.46 -10.92 1.01
N LEU A 59 -14.93 -11.97 0.39
CA LEU A 59 -15.60 -12.61 -0.73
C LEU A 59 -16.99 -13.14 -0.33
N PHE A 60 -17.11 -13.71 0.88
CA PHE A 60 -18.38 -14.18 1.42
C PHE A 60 -19.42 -13.07 1.59
N MET A 61 -18.99 -11.83 1.84
CA MET A 61 -19.86 -10.65 1.85
C MET A 61 -20.50 -10.40 0.48
N THR A 62 -19.82 -10.71 -0.62
CA THR A 62 -20.39 -10.57 -1.98
C THR A 62 -21.20 -11.82 -2.36
N ILE A 63 -20.57 -12.99 -2.21
CA ILE A 63 -21.09 -14.30 -2.62
C ILE A 63 -21.11 -15.25 -1.41
N PRO A 64 -22.28 -15.58 -0.83
CA PRO A 64 -23.63 -15.22 -1.25
C PRO A 64 -24.19 -13.96 -0.56
N GLY A 65 -23.45 -13.29 0.34
CA GLY A 65 -23.99 -12.27 1.25
C GLY A 65 -24.83 -11.19 0.56
N LEU A 66 -24.22 -10.41 -0.33
CA LEU A 66 -24.85 -9.31 -1.03
C LEU A 66 -25.90 -9.79 -2.03
N ALA A 67 -25.62 -10.91 -2.71
CA ALA A 67 -26.54 -11.53 -3.65
C ALA A 67 -27.88 -11.88 -2.96
N LEU A 68 -27.81 -12.49 -1.77
CA LEU A 68 -29.00 -12.81 -0.97
C LEU A 68 -29.63 -11.58 -0.34
N PHE A 69 -28.82 -10.60 0.10
CA PHE A 69 -29.31 -9.36 0.67
C PHE A 69 -30.19 -8.59 -0.33
N TYR A 70 -29.69 -8.27 -1.52
CA TYR A 70 -30.50 -7.59 -2.54
C TYR A 70 -31.56 -8.51 -3.16
N GLY A 71 -31.27 -9.80 -3.31
CA GLY A 71 -32.24 -10.79 -3.77
C GLY A 71 -33.47 -10.90 -2.87
N GLY A 72 -33.32 -10.71 -1.55
CA GLY A 72 -34.41 -10.71 -0.58
C GLY A 72 -35.20 -9.40 -0.52
N LEU A 73 -34.66 -8.29 -1.03
CA LEU A 73 -35.35 -7.00 -1.09
C LEU A 73 -36.21 -6.83 -2.35
N VAL A 74 -36.03 -7.70 -3.33
CA VAL A 74 -36.80 -7.70 -4.58
C VAL A 74 -37.94 -8.72 -4.56
N ARG A 75 -38.87 -8.63 -5.52
CA ARG A 75 -39.94 -9.62 -5.63
C ARG A 75 -39.34 -10.98 -5.97
N SER A 76 -39.89 -12.05 -5.40
CA SER A 76 -39.41 -13.44 -5.59
C SER A 76 -39.19 -13.82 -7.05
N LYS A 77 -40.09 -13.39 -7.96
CA LYS A 77 -39.96 -13.63 -9.41
C LYS A 77 -38.71 -13.03 -10.05
N ASN A 78 -38.11 -12.02 -9.41
CA ASN A 78 -36.95 -11.28 -9.89
C ASN A 78 -35.67 -11.58 -9.10
N MET A 79 -35.77 -12.35 -8.00
CA MET A 79 -34.62 -12.72 -7.15
C MET A 79 -33.49 -13.33 -7.97
N LEU A 80 -33.81 -14.26 -8.87
CA LEU A 80 -32.81 -14.90 -9.74
C LEU A 80 -32.03 -13.87 -10.59
N SER A 81 -32.71 -12.84 -11.11
CA SER A 81 -32.05 -11.81 -11.90
C SER A 81 -31.03 -11.02 -11.07
N VAL A 82 -31.35 -10.69 -9.83
CA VAL A 82 -30.46 -9.94 -8.93
C VAL A 82 -29.26 -10.79 -8.53
N LEU A 83 -29.50 -12.06 -8.16
CA LEU A 83 -28.43 -13.02 -7.85
C LEU A 83 -27.47 -13.14 -9.03
N MET A 84 -27.98 -13.30 -10.26
CA MET A 84 -27.16 -13.38 -11.46
C MET A 84 -26.37 -12.10 -11.73
N GLN A 85 -26.95 -10.92 -11.50
CA GLN A 85 -26.23 -9.65 -11.65
C GLN A 85 -25.05 -9.54 -10.69
N VAL A 86 -25.26 -9.80 -9.40
CA VAL A 86 -24.19 -9.71 -8.39
C VAL A 86 -23.07 -10.73 -8.66
N MET A 87 -23.44 -11.98 -8.96
CA MET A 87 -22.46 -13.03 -9.30
C MET A 87 -21.64 -12.67 -10.53
N MET A 88 -22.30 -12.17 -11.59
CA MET A 88 -21.62 -11.84 -12.83
C MET A 88 -20.71 -10.61 -12.71
N ILE A 89 -21.10 -9.61 -11.91
CA ILE A 89 -20.22 -8.48 -11.59
C ILE A 89 -18.96 -8.98 -10.91
N ALA A 90 -19.08 -9.82 -9.88
CA ALA A 90 -17.93 -10.34 -9.16
C ALA A 90 -16.95 -11.08 -10.08
N VAL A 91 -17.45 -11.95 -10.97
CA VAL A 91 -16.60 -12.69 -11.94
C VAL A 91 -15.95 -11.76 -12.96
N VAL A 92 -16.70 -10.82 -13.53
CA VAL A 92 -16.16 -9.88 -14.53
C VAL A 92 -15.11 -8.97 -13.91
N VAL A 93 -15.36 -8.46 -12.70
CA VAL A 93 -14.41 -7.60 -11.98
C VAL A 93 -13.16 -8.38 -11.54
N CYS A 94 -13.30 -9.65 -11.16
CA CYS A 94 -12.16 -10.56 -10.92
C CYS A 94 -11.19 -10.58 -12.10
N ILE A 95 -11.74 -10.79 -13.30
CA ILE A 95 -10.94 -10.85 -14.54
C ILE A 95 -10.31 -9.49 -14.82
N ILE A 96 -11.09 -8.41 -14.73
CA ILE A 96 -10.58 -7.04 -14.94
C ILE A 96 -9.45 -6.72 -13.96
N TRP A 97 -9.60 -7.09 -12.69
CA TRP A 97 -8.61 -6.86 -11.64
C TRP A 97 -7.27 -7.50 -12.00
N ALA A 98 -7.29 -8.78 -12.39
CA ALA A 98 -6.09 -9.51 -12.79
C ALA A 98 -5.46 -8.98 -14.09
N VAL A 99 -6.28 -8.53 -15.06
CA VAL A 99 -5.77 -8.04 -16.36
C VAL A 99 -5.16 -6.65 -16.24
N TYR A 100 -5.81 -5.71 -15.56
CA TYR A 100 -5.29 -4.34 -15.44
C TYR A 100 -5.69 -3.60 -14.17
N GLY A 101 -6.76 -4.00 -13.47
CA GLY A 101 -7.28 -3.25 -12.32
C GLY A 101 -6.28 -3.15 -11.17
N TYR A 102 -5.55 -4.23 -10.88
CA TYR A 102 -4.48 -4.20 -9.88
C TYR A 102 -3.40 -3.18 -10.23
N SER A 103 -2.98 -3.14 -11.50
CA SER A 103 -1.99 -2.16 -12.00
C SER A 103 -2.50 -0.73 -11.91
N PHE A 104 -3.78 -0.51 -12.21
CA PHE A 104 -4.39 0.82 -12.18
C PHE A 104 -4.54 1.35 -10.75
N ALA A 105 -4.64 0.47 -9.76
CA ALA A 105 -4.68 0.83 -8.34
C ALA A 105 -3.26 0.91 -7.70
N PHE A 106 -2.41 -0.09 -7.95
CA PHE A 106 -1.16 -0.36 -7.21
C PHE A 106 0.04 -0.65 -8.13
N GLY A 107 0.06 -0.11 -9.34
CA GLY A 107 1.08 -0.36 -10.36
C GLY A 107 2.38 0.41 -10.21
N GLY A 108 2.64 1.06 -9.07
CA GLY A 108 3.92 1.73 -8.76
C GLY A 108 4.18 3.05 -9.50
N SER A 109 3.15 3.71 -10.02
CA SER A 109 3.23 5.06 -10.59
C SER A 109 3.49 6.13 -9.53
N GLU A 110 4.19 7.20 -9.91
CA GLU A 110 4.39 8.42 -9.09
C GLU A 110 3.21 9.41 -9.18
N SER A 111 2.26 9.17 -10.08
CA SER A 111 1.08 10.02 -10.23
C SER A 111 0.18 9.90 -8.99
N PRO A 112 -0.32 11.01 -8.41
CA PRO A 112 -1.19 10.95 -7.24
C PRO A 112 -2.61 10.44 -7.52
N TYR A 113 -2.98 10.28 -8.79
CA TYR A 113 -4.35 9.95 -9.21
C TYR A 113 -4.52 8.52 -9.72
N TRP A 114 -3.43 7.87 -10.13
CA TRP A 114 -3.48 6.61 -10.89
C TRP A 114 -2.23 5.75 -10.66
N GLY A 115 -2.43 4.45 -10.43
CA GLY A 115 -1.38 3.47 -10.11
C GLY A 115 -0.49 3.07 -11.29
N GLY A 116 -0.88 3.36 -12.54
CA GLY A 116 -0.04 3.16 -13.72
C GLY A 116 -0.25 1.84 -14.44
N THR A 117 0.76 1.39 -15.20
CA THR A 117 0.67 0.22 -16.10
C THR A 117 1.77 -0.82 -15.90
N ALA A 118 2.64 -0.66 -14.91
CA ALA A 118 3.80 -1.56 -14.75
C ALA A 118 3.43 -3.00 -14.37
N LYS A 119 2.27 -3.20 -13.71
CA LYS A 119 1.76 -4.50 -13.26
C LYS A 119 0.61 -5.02 -14.12
N LEU A 120 0.49 -4.58 -15.38
CA LEU A 120 -0.53 -5.12 -16.31
C LEU A 120 -0.36 -6.65 -16.43
N PHE A 121 -1.47 -7.38 -16.44
CA PHE A 121 -1.49 -8.86 -16.40
C PHE A 121 -0.70 -9.46 -15.22
N LEU A 122 -0.58 -8.71 -14.12
CA LEU A 122 0.26 -9.05 -12.97
C LEU A 122 1.74 -9.24 -13.36
N ALA A 123 2.21 -8.48 -14.35
CA ALA A 123 3.61 -8.51 -14.79
C ALA A 123 4.56 -8.25 -13.61
N GLY A 124 5.60 -9.08 -13.49
CA GLY A 124 6.58 -8.94 -12.42
C GLY A 124 6.11 -9.40 -11.04
N VAL A 125 4.89 -9.94 -10.89
CA VAL A 125 4.44 -10.58 -9.65
C VAL A 125 4.84 -12.06 -9.67
N ASN A 126 5.60 -12.48 -8.66
CA ASN A 126 6.05 -13.85 -8.47
C ASN A 126 5.90 -14.29 -7.01
N ALA A 127 6.29 -15.53 -6.70
CA ALA A 127 6.12 -16.10 -5.36
C ALA A 127 6.91 -15.37 -4.26
N ASP A 128 8.01 -14.70 -4.63
CA ASP A 128 8.87 -13.95 -3.71
C ASP A 128 8.45 -12.47 -3.61
N SER A 129 7.47 -12.05 -4.40
CA SER A 129 7.03 -10.66 -4.41
C SER A 129 6.25 -10.34 -3.14
N ILE A 130 6.54 -9.17 -2.56
CA ILE A 130 5.97 -8.71 -1.29
C ILE A 130 5.22 -7.38 -1.50
N SER A 131 4.18 -7.18 -0.70
CA SER A 131 3.45 -5.91 -0.61
C SER A 131 3.64 -5.32 0.78
N ALA A 132 3.84 -4.00 0.82
CA ALA A 132 3.82 -3.24 2.06
C ALA A 132 2.41 -3.26 2.67
N THR A 133 2.34 -3.04 3.98
CA THR A 133 1.09 -2.84 4.72
C THR A 133 1.14 -1.48 5.43
N PHE A 134 0.10 -1.14 6.21
CA PHE A 134 0.11 0.07 7.04
C PHE A 134 0.97 -0.06 8.32
N SER A 135 1.66 -1.19 8.51
CA SER A 135 2.66 -1.42 9.55
C SER A 135 4.01 -1.77 8.93
N ASP A 136 5.05 -1.92 9.76
CA ASP A 136 6.38 -2.37 9.33
C ASP A 136 6.40 -3.84 8.83
N GLU A 137 5.26 -4.53 8.85
CA GLU A 137 5.12 -5.90 8.38
C GLU A 137 4.75 -5.95 6.88
N VAL A 138 5.16 -7.04 6.23
CA VAL A 138 4.86 -7.30 4.81
C VAL A 138 4.08 -8.59 4.64
N ILE A 139 3.36 -8.69 3.53
CA ILE A 139 2.64 -9.90 3.12
C ILE A 139 3.00 -10.26 1.67
N PRO A 140 2.82 -11.52 1.23
CA PRO A 140 3.04 -11.87 -0.16
C PRO A 140 2.12 -11.07 -1.09
N GLU A 141 2.66 -10.56 -2.21
CA GLU A 141 1.93 -9.69 -3.13
C GLU A 141 0.69 -10.40 -3.70
N PHE A 142 0.76 -11.71 -3.95
CA PHE A 142 -0.41 -12.50 -4.35
C PHE A 142 -1.55 -12.48 -3.31
N VAL A 143 -1.24 -12.46 -2.02
CA VAL A 143 -2.25 -12.39 -0.97
C VAL A 143 -2.87 -11.00 -0.92
N PHE A 144 -2.05 -9.95 -1.08
CA PHE A 144 -2.55 -8.57 -1.19
C PHE A 144 -3.46 -8.40 -2.42
N ILE A 145 -3.05 -8.91 -3.58
CA ILE A 145 -3.85 -8.90 -4.82
C ILE A 145 -5.21 -9.57 -4.59
N CYS A 146 -5.21 -10.77 -3.99
CA CYS A 146 -6.45 -11.50 -3.70
C CYS A 146 -7.34 -10.76 -2.71
N PHE A 147 -6.76 -10.17 -1.66
CA PHE A 147 -7.52 -9.41 -0.68
C PHE A 147 -8.17 -8.18 -1.31
N GLN A 148 -7.39 -7.33 -1.98
CA GLN A 148 -7.89 -6.10 -2.61
C GLN A 148 -8.89 -6.38 -3.74
N MET A 149 -8.73 -7.49 -4.46
CA MET A 149 -9.68 -7.93 -5.47
C MET A 149 -11.10 -8.08 -4.92
N THR A 150 -11.25 -8.56 -3.68
CA THR A 150 -12.58 -8.75 -3.08
C THR A 150 -13.30 -7.43 -2.81
N PHE A 151 -12.57 -6.37 -2.48
CA PHE A 151 -13.11 -5.00 -2.38
C PHE A 151 -13.50 -4.49 -3.77
N ALA A 152 -12.66 -4.69 -4.78
CA ALA A 152 -12.98 -4.32 -6.14
C ALA A 152 -14.28 -4.98 -6.64
N MET A 153 -14.50 -6.26 -6.29
CA MET A 153 -15.70 -7.01 -6.65
C MET A 153 -16.97 -6.48 -5.97
N ILE A 154 -16.91 -6.22 -4.65
CA ILE A 154 -18.11 -5.88 -3.88
C ILE A 154 -18.63 -4.48 -4.22
N THR A 155 -17.76 -3.51 -4.50
CA THR A 155 -18.14 -2.11 -4.64
C THR A 155 -19.13 -1.84 -5.79
N PRO A 156 -18.88 -2.24 -7.06
CA PRO A 156 -19.86 -2.06 -8.12
C PRO A 156 -21.11 -2.93 -7.92
N ALA A 157 -21.01 -4.05 -7.19
CA ALA A 157 -22.16 -4.88 -6.86
C ALA A 157 -23.11 -4.21 -5.84
N LEU A 158 -22.59 -3.38 -4.92
CA LEU A 158 -23.41 -2.56 -4.02
C LEU A 158 -24.34 -1.60 -4.77
N ILE A 159 -23.88 -1.11 -5.93
CA ILE A 159 -24.66 -0.15 -6.73
C ILE A 159 -25.90 -0.83 -7.34
N VAL A 160 -25.86 -2.14 -7.59
CA VAL A 160 -27.01 -2.89 -8.15
C VAL A 160 -28.27 -2.74 -7.31
N GLY A 161 -28.12 -2.65 -5.98
CA GLY A 161 -29.25 -2.42 -5.07
C GLY A 161 -30.04 -1.14 -5.38
N ALA A 162 -29.40 -0.10 -5.92
CA ALA A 162 -30.03 1.20 -6.19
C ALA A 162 -30.99 1.18 -7.38
N PHE A 163 -30.76 0.27 -8.34
CA PHE A 163 -31.55 0.17 -9.58
C PHE A 163 -32.09 -1.24 -9.84
N ALA A 164 -32.12 -2.09 -8.80
CA ALA A 164 -32.58 -3.45 -8.90
C ALA A 164 -33.95 -3.53 -9.61
N GLU A 165 -34.07 -4.48 -10.56
CA GLU A 165 -35.22 -4.67 -11.46
C GLU A 165 -35.48 -3.59 -12.53
N ARG A 166 -34.72 -2.49 -12.61
CA ARG A 166 -35.02 -1.35 -13.52
C ARG A 166 -34.05 -1.21 -14.70
N MET A 167 -33.04 -2.07 -14.79
CA MET A 167 -31.99 -2.01 -15.82
C MET A 167 -31.81 -3.34 -16.55
N LYS A 168 -31.46 -3.25 -17.84
CA LYS A 168 -31.07 -4.42 -18.65
C LYS A 168 -29.75 -4.99 -18.15
N PHE A 169 -29.61 -6.31 -18.12
CA PHE A 169 -28.39 -6.99 -17.68
C PHE A 169 -27.12 -6.46 -18.35
N GLY A 170 -27.12 -6.32 -19.69
CA GLY A 170 -25.96 -5.79 -20.42
C GLY A 170 -25.60 -4.34 -20.04
N ALA A 171 -26.59 -3.52 -19.70
CA ALA A 171 -26.34 -2.16 -19.23
C ALA A 171 -25.70 -2.16 -17.83
N VAL A 172 -26.15 -3.06 -16.94
CA VAL A 172 -25.52 -3.26 -15.63
C VAL A 172 -24.06 -3.70 -15.78
N MET A 173 -23.77 -4.68 -16.64
CA MET A 173 -22.40 -5.14 -16.88
C MET A 173 -21.50 -4.02 -17.42
N LEU A 174 -21.95 -3.32 -18.47
CA LEU A 174 -21.18 -2.22 -19.05
C LEU A 174 -20.93 -1.11 -18.02
N PHE A 175 -21.96 -0.75 -17.25
CA PHE A 175 -21.84 0.23 -16.18
C PHE A 175 -20.80 -0.22 -15.14
N SER A 176 -20.87 -1.44 -14.63
CA SER A 176 -19.92 -1.95 -13.62
C SER A 176 -18.47 -1.97 -14.14
N ILE A 177 -18.25 -2.35 -15.41
CA ILE A 177 -16.92 -2.35 -16.04
C ILE A 177 -16.35 -0.93 -16.12
N LEU A 178 -17.14 0.02 -16.62
CA LEU A 178 -16.70 1.41 -16.74
C LEU A 178 -16.50 2.05 -15.36
N TRP A 179 -17.41 1.80 -14.43
CA TRP A 179 -17.36 2.35 -13.09
C TRP A 179 -16.15 1.85 -12.32
N VAL A 180 -15.87 0.54 -12.33
CA VAL A 180 -14.69 0.01 -11.63
C VAL A 180 -13.40 0.57 -12.23
N THR A 181 -13.36 0.75 -13.55
CA THR A 181 -12.17 1.23 -14.27
C THR A 181 -11.88 2.70 -14.03
N PHE A 182 -12.89 3.56 -14.13
CA PHE A 182 -12.71 5.01 -14.13
C PHE A 182 -13.02 5.67 -12.78
N VAL A 183 -13.64 4.96 -11.85
CA VAL A 183 -14.00 5.48 -10.53
C VAL A 183 -13.31 4.71 -9.43
N TYR A 184 -13.50 3.38 -9.39
CA TYR A 184 -12.95 2.58 -8.29
C TYR A 184 -11.42 2.55 -8.27
N PHE A 185 -10.74 2.18 -9.36
CA PHE A 185 -9.27 2.08 -9.35
C PHE A 185 -8.57 3.42 -9.05
N PRO A 186 -9.02 4.57 -9.60
CA PRO A 186 -8.45 5.86 -9.22
C PRO A 186 -8.67 6.20 -7.74
N ILE A 187 -9.86 5.92 -7.19
CA ILE A 187 -10.12 6.17 -5.77
C ILE A 187 -9.29 5.23 -4.89
N ALA A 188 -9.24 3.94 -5.21
CA ALA A 188 -8.40 2.97 -4.49
C ALA A 188 -6.93 3.39 -4.49
N HIS A 189 -6.41 3.86 -5.63
CA HIS A 189 -5.06 4.42 -5.71
C HIS A 189 -4.91 5.67 -4.83
N MET A 190 -5.81 6.65 -4.97
CA MET A 190 -5.74 7.90 -4.23
C MET A 190 -5.75 7.68 -2.70
N VAL A 191 -6.46 6.68 -2.22
CA VAL A 191 -6.63 6.40 -0.78
C VAL A 191 -5.57 5.44 -0.22
N TRP A 192 -5.25 4.37 -0.93
CA TRP A 192 -4.48 3.25 -0.37
C TRP A 192 -3.09 3.06 -0.94
N ASP A 193 -2.74 3.70 -2.06
CA ASP A 193 -1.37 3.70 -2.55
C ASP A 193 -0.56 4.78 -1.83
N ALA A 194 0.72 4.50 -1.55
CA ALA A 194 1.60 5.44 -0.87
C ALA A 194 1.77 6.76 -1.66
N ASN A 195 1.68 6.71 -2.99
CA ASN A 195 1.73 7.91 -3.84
C ASN A 195 0.36 8.58 -4.01
N GLY A 196 -0.72 7.98 -3.51
CA GLY A 196 -2.09 8.45 -3.67
C GLY A 196 -2.35 9.82 -3.06
N LEU A 197 -3.18 10.64 -3.74
CA LEU A 197 -3.51 12.00 -3.32
C LEU A 197 -4.03 12.10 -1.87
N LEU A 198 -5.03 11.27 -1.53
CA LEU A 198 -5.70 11.31 -0.24
C LEU A 198 -4.83 10.70 0.87
N PHE A 199 -4.04 9.67 0.53
CA PHE A 199 -3.01 9.14 1.41
C PHE A 199 -2.00 10.23 1.80
N GLN A 200 -1.49 10.97 0.82
CA GLN A 200 -0.54 12.06 1.02
C GLN A 200 -1.14 13.27 1.77
N TRP A 201 -2.46 13.46 1.71
CA TRP A 201 -3.16 14.46 2.53
C TRP A 201 -3.37 14.02 3.99
N GLY A 202 -3.03 12.77 4.33
CA GLY A 202 -3.25 12.22 5.66
C GLY A 202 -4.71 11.86 5.94
N ALA A 203 -5.50 11.58 4.90
CA ALA A 203 -6.85 11.07 5.08
C ALA A 203 -6.80 9.69 5.75
N LEU A 204 -7.63 9.50 6.78
CA LEU A 204 -7.69 8.24 7.51
C LEU A 204 -8.87 7.41 7.00
N ASP A 205 -8.54 6.39 6.20
CA ASP A 205 -9.49 5.40 5.72
C ASP A 205 -8.87 4.01 5.85
N PHE A 206 -9.35 3.25 6.84
CA PHE A 206 -8.82 1.94 7.18
C PHE A 206 -9.33 0.82 6.26
N ALA A 207 -10.54 0.93 5.71
CA ALA A 207 -11.22 -0.20 5.08
C ALA A 207 -12.19 0.16 3.93
N GLY A 208 -12.18 1.41 3.44
CA GLY A 208 -12.99 1.89 2.32
C GLY A 208 -14.36 2.40 2.74
#